data_AF-A0A7Y2U5T8-F1
#
_entry.id   AF-A0A7Y2U5T8-F1
#
_cell.length_a   1.000
_cell.length_b   1.000
_cell.length_c   1.000
_cell.angle_alpha   90.00
_cell.angle_beta   90.00
_cell.angle_gamma   90.00
#
_symmetry.space_group_name_H-M   'P 1'
#
loop_
_entity.id
_entity.type
_entity.pdbx_description
1 polymer ?
#
loop_
_entity_poly.entity_id
_entity_poly.type
_entity_poly.pdbx_seq_one_letter_code
_entity_poly.pdbx_strand_id
1 'polypeptide(L)'
;MTTFKINGRQISSDQLWQMMEDFENDSLSAEDHTGLLHLLQESRDARTIYLRYHELSALLQIKAAADMESGVMPVISVKQRYAMSYSVMAAAAVIVIAVIVASFIALRKPEIRSMELDATAGSSWAVSSDGSSGTAMDSTVVEGSRVAVSTGTLCLELENGPQMIIQGPAVVRFPKLESPVIEKGWLWVDSRGGKQMEIHTHQGVLRNIGTRFGIRVKNNVSAELHLIDGKVEASWKSGRASKVFGATGEGVVFSAYGIQDTTTLASDPFPGIDELLRSELNYPTALMSQSPSGYWRLGETARTAAKSGRETVTINAAKEDANGIYSKGVKPGVPGMRPTEGFHGFSQENRAVFMSGEGDRSVVYHLDSDGGVSRQEGTVSLWFRRQGDSQRAEVLWFAGEGSARGLDSKDQMNLYLSEDGHVGFYENNRSKPTSLITKVIATDRKWHHVVATWSPESIDLFFDGRKIASEDRPNTGVRPDFKGRNVRIGKVGSVTGPDIYNKLRSFKGSIDEVALWRRSLTPTEVRRQYQVARGEVKGSSRD
;
A
#
# COMPACT_ATOMS: atom_id res chain seq x y z
N MET A 1 -2.95 -64.99 -46.00
CA MET A 1 -3.71 -64.30 -44.94
C MET A 1 -4.49 -65.35 -44.18
N THR A 2 -4.16 -65.58 -42.92
CA THR A 2 -4.84 -66.58 -42.09
C THR A 2 -6.17 -65.99 -41.62
N THR A 3 -7.27 -66.70 -41.86
CA THR A 3 -8.62 -66.30 -41.44
C THR A 3 -9.10 -67.19 -40.31
N PHE A 4 -9.67 -66.60 -39.27
CA PHE A 4 -10.19 -67.30 -38.10
C PHE A 4 -11.72 -67.21 -38.07
N LYS A 5 -12.37 -68.08 -37.29
CA LYS A 5 -13.81 -68.00 -37.04
C LYS A 5 -14.06 -67.74 -35.56
N ILE A 6 -14.87 -66.73 -35.27
CA ILE A 6 -15.30 -66.38 -33.92
C ILE A 6 -16.80 -66.12 -33.94
N ASN A 7 -17.58 -66.75 -33.06
CA ASN A 7 -19.03 -66.56 -32.97
C ASN A 7 -19.76 -66.61 -34.34
N GLY A 8 -19.33 -67.52 -35.23
CA GLY A 8 -19.89 -67.68 -36.59
C GLY A 8 -19.40 -66.67 -37.64
N ARG A 9 -18.61 -65.65 -37.27
CA ARG A 9 -18.02 -64.64 -38.16
C ARG A 9 -16.61 -65.03 -38.58
N GLN A 10 -16.26 -64.82 -39.85
CA GLN A 10 -14.87 -64.91 -40.30
C GLN A 10 -14.14 -63.60 -39.99
N ILE A 11 -13.00 -63.70 -39.35
CA ILE A 11 -12.13 -62.57 -39.02
C ILE A 11 -10.74 -62.74 -39.64
N SER A 12 -10.16 -61.63 -40.09
CA SER A 12 -8.77 -61.59 -40.56
C SER A 12 -7.78 -61.65 -39.39
N SER A 13 -6.50 -61.86 -39.70
CA SER A 13 -5.44 -61.74 -38.70
C SER A 13 -5.41 -60.34 -38.06
N ASP A 14 -5.62 -59.27 -38.84
CA ASP A 14 -5.64 -57.89 -38.32
C ASP A 14 -6.83 -57.64 -37.39
N GLN A 15 -8.00 -58.22 -37.69
CA GLN A 15 -9.16 -58.15 -36.82
C GLN A 15 -8.93 -58.92 -35.52
N LEU A 16 -8.22 -60.05 -35.58
CA LEU A 16 -7.81 -60.78 -34.38
C LEU A 16 -6.85 -59.96 -33.51
N TRP A 17 -5.92 -59.21 -34.12
CA TRP A 17 -5.05 -58.26 -33.40
C TRP A 17 -5.86 -57.17 -32.69
N GLN A 18 -6.83 -56.55 -33.37
CA GLN A 18 -7.68 -55.53 -32.76
C GLN A 18 -8.47 -56.07 -31.57
N MET A 19 -8.99 -57.30 -31.67
CA MET A 19 -9.71 -57.94 -30.57
C MET A 19 -8.81 -58.24 -29.34
N MET A 20 -7.52 -58.48 -29.55
CA MET A 20 -6.56 -58.64 -28.43
C MET A 20 -6.26 -57.31 -27.75
N GLU A 21 -6.16 -56.22 -28.52
CA GLU A 21 -6.04 -54.85 -27.98
C GLU A 21 -7.29 -54.44 -27.18
N ASP A 22 -8.48 -54.73 -27.70
CA ASP A 22 -9.73 -54.45 -27.01
C ASP A 22 -9.90 -55.30 -25.75
N PHE A 23 -9.33 -56.52 -25.73
CA PHE A 23 -9.29 -57.37 -24.53
C PHE A 23 -8.38 -56.78 -23.45
N GLU A 24 -7.21 -56.22 -23.80
CA GLU A 24 -6.33 -55.57 -22.81
C GLU A 24 -6.90 -54.27 -22.25
N ASN A 25 -7.71 -53.55 -23.04
CA ASN A 25 -8.31 -52.28 -22.66
C ASN A 25 -9.69 -52.40 -21.97
N ASP A 26 -10.12 -53.62 -21.63
CA ASP A 26 -11.47 -53.91 -21.08
C ASP A 26 -12.63 -53.36 -21.95
N SER A 27 -12.41 -53.17 -23.26
CA SER A 27 -13.39 -52.63 -24.21
C SER A 27 -14.12 -53.69 -25.02
N LEU A 28 -13.71 -54.96 -24.90
CA LEU A 28 -14.28 -56.08 -25.63
C LEU A 28 -15.64 -56.52 -25.06
N SER A 29 -16.61 -56.84 -25.93
CA SER A 29 -17.92 -57.33 -25.51
C SER A 29 -17.83 -58.71 -24.82
N ALA A 30 -18.75 -59.02 -23.91
CA ALA A 30 -18.74 -60.31 -23.20
C ALA A 30 -18.86 -61.54 -24.15
N GLU A 31 -19.59 -61.39 -25.26
CA GLU A 31 -19.74 -62.42 -26.30
C GLU A 31 -18.42 -62.63 -27.08
N ASP A 32 -17.76 -61.54 -27.45
CA ASP A 32 -16.49 -61.58 -28.18
C ASP A 32 -15.32 -62.01 -27.29
N HIS A 33 -15.35 -61.67 -26.00
CA HIS A 33 -14.42 -62.16 -25.00
C HIS A 33 -14.47 -63.68 -24.90
N THR A 34 -15.67 -64.24 -24.76
CA THR A 34 -15.86 -65.70 -24.68
C THR A 34 -15.43 -66.37 -26.00
N GLY A 35 -15.78 -65.78 -27.14
CA GLY A 35 -15.36 -66.27 -28.45
C GLY A 35 -13.84 -66.24 -28.67
N LEU A 36 -13.15 -65.22 -28.15
CA LEU A 36 -11.70 -65.07 -28.27
C LEU A 36 -10.98 -66.14 -27.44
N LEU A 37 -11.43 -66.37 -26.20
CA LEU A 37 -10.88 -67.43 -25.35
C LEU A 37 -11.06 -68.81 -25.96
N HIS A 38 -12.23 -69.09 -26.54
CA HIS A 38 -12.49 -70.34 -27.24
C HIS A 38 -11.56 -70.52 -28.45
N LEU A 39 -11.41 -69.48 -29.28
CA LEU A 39 -10.51 -69.50 -30.43
C LEU A 39 -9.05 -69.75 -30.04
N LEU A 40 -8.59 -69.17 -28.93
CA LEU A 40 -7.25 -69.40 -28.39
C LEU A 40 -7.05 -70.82 -27.85
N GLN A 41 -8.10 -71.48 -27.37
CA GLN A 41 -8.04 -72.88 -26.95
C GLN A 41 -7.99 -73.85 -28.14
N GLU A 42 -8.72 -73.55 -29.21
CA GLU A 42 -8.83 -74.46 -30.36
C GLU A 42 -7.72 -74.29 -31.41
N SER A 43 -7.28 -73.05 -31.66
CA SER A 43 -6.37 -72.75 -32.77
C SER A 43 -4.94 -72.50 -32.30
N ARG A 44 -4.01 -73.36 -32.79
CA ARG A 44 -2.57 -73.16 -32.56
C ARG A 44 -2.07 -71.86 -33.21
N ASP A 45 -2.58 -71.51 -34.38
CA ASP A 45 -2.19 -70.30 -35.10
C ASP A 45 -2.66 -69.03 -34.37
N ALA A 46 -3.87 -69.07 -33.79
CA ALA A 46 -4.37 -67.97 -32.96
C ALA A 46 -3.51 -67.77 -31.70
N ARG A 47 -3.07 -68.87 -31.05
CA ARG A 47 -2.12 -68.80 -29.92
C ARG A 47 -0.78 -68.21 -30.32
N THR A 48 -0.25 -68.55 -31.48
CA THR A 48 1.02 -67.98 -31.97
C THR A 48 0.90 -66.48 -32.19
N ILE A 49 -0.24 -66.01 -32.72
CA ILE A 49 -0.52 -64.58 -32.88
C ILE A 49 -0.65 -63.89 -31.51
N TYR A 50 -1.36 -64.52 -30.56
CA TYR A 50 -1.51 -64.01 -29.20
C TYR A 50 -0.18 -63.86 -28.47
N LEU A 51 0.71 -64.85 -28.57
CA LEU A 51 2.04 -64.79 -27.94
C LEU A 51 2.89 -63.67 -28.55
N ARG A 52 2.83 -63.48 -29.88
CA ARG A 52 3.53 -62.37 -30.55
C ARG A 52 2.97 -61.01 -30.17
N TYR A 53 1.65 -60.91 -29.99
CA TYR A 53 0.98 -59.71 -29.48
C TYR A 53 1.50 -59.35 -28.08
N HIS A 54 1.49 -60.31 -27.15
CA HIS A 54 1.97 -60.10 -25.78
C HIS A 54 3.46 -59.76 -25.70
N GLU A 55 4.29 -60.42 -26.52
CA GLU A 55 5.72 -60.11 -26.61
C GLU A 55 5.97 -58.68 -27.11
N LEU A 56 5.23 -58.24 -28.15
CA LEU A 56 5.32 -56.88 -28.67
C LEU A 56 4.83 -55.85 -27.63
N SER A 57 3.70 -56.12 -26.97
CA SER A 57 3.15 -55.25 -25.92
C SER A 57 4.12 -55.08 -24.75
N ALA A 58 4.72 -56.18 -24.27
CA ALA A 58 5.74 -56.14 -23.22
C ALA A 58 6.99 -55.35 -23.63
N LEU A 59 7.49 -55.53 -24.86
CA LEU A 59 8.63 -54.78 -25.38
C LEU A 59 8.33 -53.29 -25.51
N LEU A 60 7.11 -52.93 -25.92
CA LEU A 60 6.67 -51.53 -26.01
C LEU A 60 6.53 -50.90 -24.62
N GLN A 61 6.07 -51.63 -23.61
CA GLN A 61 6.03 -51.13 -22.22
C GLN A 61 7.43 -50.90 -21.65
N ILE A 62 8.37 -51.82 -21.88
CA ILE A 62 9.78 -51.65 -21.49
C ILE A 62 10.39 -50.43 -22.19
N LYS A 63 10.11 -50.27 -23.49
CA LYS A 63 10.56 -49.13 -24.30
C LYS A 63 9.97 -47.82 -23.77
N ALA A 64 8.68 -47.76 -23.49
CA ALA A 64 8.00 -46.58 -22.98
C ALA A 64 8.51 -46.18 -21.58
N ALA A 65 8.78 -47.14 -20.71
CA ALA A 65 9.38 -46.89 -19.39
C ALA A 65 10.80 -46.31 -19.51
N ALA A 66 11.63 -46.86 -20.43
CA ALA A 66 12.96 -46.33 -20.71
C ALA A 66 12.92 -44.93 -21.35
N ASP A 67 11.96 -44.69 -22.25
CA ASP A 67 11.79 -43.39 -22.90
C ASP A 67 11.28 -42.32 -21.90
N MET A 68 10.46 -42.72 -20.91
CA MET A 68 10.01 -41.86 -19.79
C MET A 68 11.16 -41.41 -18.87
N GLU A 69 12.11 -42.30 -18.55
CA GLU A 69 13.33 -41.95 -17.79
C GLU A 69 14.26 -41.00 -18.57
N SER A 70 14.24 -41.07 -19.92
CA SER A 70 15.08 -40.25 -20.78
C SER A 70 14.50 -38.88 -21.16
N GLY A 71 13.24 -38.58 -20.76
CA GLY A 71 12.60 -37.28 -20.99
C GLY A 71 12.23 -36.98 -22.44
N VAL A 72 12.15 -37.98 -23.32
CA VAL A 72 11.81 -37.80 -24.74
C VAL A 72 10.45 -38.43 -25.03
N MET A 73 9.40 -37.61 -25.14
CA MET A 73 8.08 -38.04 -25.63
C MET A 73 7.97 -37.84 -27.16
N PRO A 74 7.65 -38.87 -27.95
CA PRO A 74 7.39 -38.70 -29.38
C PRO A 74 5.97 -38.18 -29.64
N VAL A 75 5.87 -37.20 -30.54
CA VAL A 75 4.59 -36.64 -31.03
C VAL A 75 4.08 -37.50 -32.19
N ILE A 76 2.90 -38.11 -32.03
CA ILE A 76 2.22 -38.83 -33.11
C ILE A 76 1.19 -37.90 -33.76
N SER A 77 1.43 -37.53 -35.03
CA SER A 77 0.43 -36.82 -35.85
C SER A 77 -0.42 -37.82 -36.64
N VAL A 78 -1.71 -37.94 -36.34
CA VAL A 78 -2.64 -38.76 -37.11
C VAL A 78 -3.31 -37.92 -38.20
N LYS A 79 -3.08 -38.27 -39.48
CA LYS A 79 -3.86 -37.76 -40.63
C LYS A 79 -5.00 -38.73 -40.91
N GLN A 80 -6.24 -38.34 -40.66
CA GLN A 80 -7.42 -39.11 -41.08
C GLN A 80 -7.96 -38.60 -42.44
N ARG A 81 -8.12 -39.54 -43.39
CA ARG A 81 -8.85 -39.36 -44.65
C ARG A 81 -10.30 -39.78 -44.43
N TYR A 82 -11.24 -38.90 -44.78
CA TYR A 82 -12.68 -39.16 -44.73
C TYR A 82 -13.17 -40.00 -45.91
N ALA A 83 -14.07 -40.95 -45.64
CA ALA A 83 -14.97 -41.53 -46.63
C ALA A 83 -16.41 -41.14 -46.25
N MET A 84 -17.11 -40.52 -47.20
CA MET A 84 -18.40 -39.87 -47.05
C MET A 84 -19.48 -40.74 -47.69
N SER A 85 -20.53 -41.11 -46.95
CA SER A 85 -21.93 -41.15 -47.43
C SER A 85 -22.86 -41.63 -46.31
N TYR A 86 -23.98 -40.92 -46.11
CA TYR A 86 -25.03 -41.03 -45.07
C TYR A 86 -24.92 -40.14 -43.82
N SER A 87 -23.86 -39.35 -43.64
CA SER A 87 -23.64 -38.53 -42.43
C SER A 87 -24.04 -37.05 -42.52
N VAL A 88 -24.47 -36.52 -43.67
CA VAL A 88 -24.63 -35.05 -43.84
C VAL A 88 -25.81 -34.48 -43.05
N MET A 89 -26.94 -35.19 -42.92
CA MET A 89 -28.08 -34.69 -42.14
C MET A 89 -27.91 -34.87 -40.62
N ALA A 90 -27.29 -35.97 -40.18
CA ALA A 90 -26.99 -36.17 -38.76
C ALA A 90 -25.85 -35.25 -38.28
N ALA A 91 -24.82 -35.03 -39.09
CA ALA A 91 -23.75 -34.09 -38.78
C ALA A 91 -24.24 -32.65 -38.75
N ALA A 92 -25.13 -32.23 -39.66
CA ALA A 92 -25.69 -30.88 -39.62
C ALA A 92 -26.49 -30.62 -38.33
N ALA A 93 -27.30 -31.59 -37.88
CA ALA A 93 -28.06 -31.46 -36.63
C ALA A 93 -27.14 -31.44 -35.40
N VAL A 94 -26.11 -32.30 -35.36
CA VAL A 94 -25.13 -32.32 -34.26
C VAL A 94 -24.26 -31.07 -34.28
N ILE A 95 -23.89 -30.53 -35.44
CA ILE A 95 -23.13 -29.28 -35.56
C ILE A 95 -24.02 -28.10 -35.15
N VAL A 96 -25.30 -28.05 -35.53
CA VAL A 96 -26.21 -26.98 -35.09
C VAL A 96 -26.45 -27.07 -33.58
N ILE A 97 -26.65 -28.25 -33.01
CA ILE A 97 -26.76 -28.43 -31.55
C ILE A 97 -25.44 -28.10 -30.87
N ALA A 98 -24.30 -28.52 -31.40
CA ALA A 98 -22.99 -28.20 -30.86
C ALA A 98 -22.66 -26.71 -30.99
N VAL A 99 -23.11 -26.03 -32.04
CA VAL A 99 -22.98 -24.58 -32.22
C VAL A 99 -23.95 -23.84 -31.31
N ILE A 100 -25.17 -24.34 -31.08
CA ILE A 100 -26.11 -23.75 -30.12
C ILE A 100 -25.58 -23.94 -28.69
N VAL A 101 -25.11 -25.13 -28.34
CA VAL A 101 -24.50 -25.45 -27.04
C VAL A 101 -23.19 -24.67 -26.87
N ALA A 102 -22.33 -24.62 -27.88
CA ALA A 102 -21.12 -23.80 -27.87
C ALA A 102 -21.47 -22.31 -27.86
N SER A 103 -22.57 -21.85 -28.46
CA SER A 103 -23.03 -20.47 -28.35
C SER A 103 -23.56 -20.17 -26.95
N PHE A 104 -24.24 -21.11 -26.29
CA PHE A 104 -24.68 -20.99 -24.90
C PHE A 104 -23.50 -21.01 -23.91
N ILE A 105 -22.44 -21.77 -24.20
CA ILE A 105 -21.22 -21.83 -23.39
C ILE A 105 -20.32 -20.61 -23.67
N ALA A 106 -20.18 -20.18 -24.93
CA ALA A 106 -19.36 -19.04 -25.33
C ALA A 106 -20.01 -17.68 -25.02
N LEU A 107 -21.35 -17.62 -24.87
CA LEU A 107 -22.06 -16.44 -24.37
C LEU A 107 -22.07 -16.34 -22.83
N ARG A 108 -21.52 -17.34 -22.12
CA ARG A 108 -21.16 -17.24 -20.71
C ARG A 108 -19.65 -17.24 -20.54
N LYS A 109 -18.95 -16.31 -21.20
CA LYS A 109 -17.71 -15.83 -20.60
C LYS A 109 -18.13 -15.12 -19.30
N PRO A 110 -17.67 -15.53 -18.10
CA PRO A 110 -17.86 -14.68 -16.94
C PRO A 110 -17.24 -13.33 -17.28
N GLU A 111 -18.00 -12.24 -17.14
CA GLU A 111 -17.38 -10.92 -17.06
C GLU A 111 -16.43 -11.00 -15.88
N ILE A 112 -15.12 -11.09 -16.16
CA ILE A 112 -14.12 -10.92 -15.12
C ILE A 112 -14.22 -9.45 -14.74
N ARG A 113 -15.00 -9.17 -13.71
CA ARG A 113 -15.01 -7.86 -13.11
C ARG A 113 -13.67 -7.67 -12.44
N SER A 114 -13.05 -6.54 -12.75
CA SER A 114 -11.80 -6.11 -12.16
C SER A 114 -11.91 -4.64 -11.79
N MET A 115 -11.15 -4.25 -10.77
CA MET A 115 -10.89 -2.84 -10.50
C MET A 115 -9.54 -2.47 -11.10
N GLU A 116 -9.52 -1.33 -11.80
CA GLU A 116 -8.27 -0.70 -12.17
C GLU A 116 -7.60 -0.16 -10.91
N LEU A 117 -6.29 -0.41 -10.78
CA LEU A 117 -5.50 0.03 -9.65
C LEU A 117 -4.54 1.11 -10.14
N ASP A 118 -4.74 2.31 -9.61
CA ASP A 118 -3.83 3.43 -9.77
C ASP A 118 -3.11 3.71 -8.46
N ALA A 119 -1.80 3.82 -8.54
CA ALA A 119 -0.94 4.02 -7.37
C ALA A 119 -0.36 5.43 -7.41
N THR A 120 -0.45 6.17 -6.29
CA THR A 120 0.28 7.44 -6.21
C THR A 120 1.77 7.17 -6.32
N ALA A 121 2.51 8.11 -6.91
CA ALA A 121 3.90 7.88 -7.20
C ALA A 121 4.67 7.49 -5.93
N GLY A 122 5.33 6.35 -6.00
CA GLY A 122 6.10 5.83 -4.89
C GLY A 122 5.33 5.01 -3.86
N SER A 123 4.08 4.66 -4.13
CA SER A 123 3.39 3.65 -3.32
C SER A 123 4.08 2.29 -3.41
N SER A 124 4.17 1.61 -2.27
CA SER A 124 4.65 0.23 -2.16
C SER A 124 3.51 -0.65 -1.72
N TRP A 125 3.15 -1.60 -2.57
CA TRP A 125 1.98 -2.45 -2.40
C TRP A 125 2.21 -3.83 -3.02
N ALA A 126 1.36 -4.78 -2.65
CA ALA A 126 1.29 -6.10 -3.24
C ALA A 126 -0.17 -6.53 -3.38
N VAL A 127 -0.50 -7.13 -4.52
CA VAL A 127 -1.78 -7.82 -4.76
C VAL A 127 -1.48 -9.31 -4.81
N SER A 128 -2.19 -10.11 -4.03
CA SER A 128 -2.09 -11.57 -4.07
C SER A 128 -3.46 -12.18 -4.32
N SER A 129 -3.61 -13.01 -5.35
CA SER A 129 -4.79 -13.85 -5.57
C SER A 129 -4.71 -15.10 -4.70
N ASP A 130 -5.82 -15.50 -4.07
CA ASP A 130 -5.91 -16.74 -3.30
C ASP A 130 -5.46 -17.93 -4.15
N GLY A 131 -4.34 -18.56 -3.77
CA GLY A 131 -3.79 -19.77 -4.40
C GLY A 131 -2.41 -19.64 -5.06
N SER A 132 -1.89 -18.42 -5.26
CA SER A 132 -0.53 -18.22 -5.77
C SER A 132 0.31 -17.42 -4.79
N SER A 133 1.31 -18.07 -4.19
CA SER A 133 2.43 -17.40 -3.52
C SER A 133 3.31 -16.72 -4.57
N GLY A 134 2.84 -15.60 -5.12
CA GLY A 134 3.54 -14.82 -6.13
C GLY A 134 3.54 -13.35 -5.76
N THR A 135 4.74 -12.76 -5.70
CA THR A 135 4.99 -11.31 -5.71
C THR A 135 4.63 -10.73 -7.08
N ALA A 136 3.35 -10.81 -7.46
CA ALA A 136 2.86 -10.17 -8.67
C ALA A 136 2.45 -8.74 -8.31
N MET A 137 3.15 -7.74 -8.88
CA MET A 137 2.62 -6.39 -9.02
C MET A 137 1.57 -6.44 -10.13
N ASP A 138 0.43 -7.06 -9.86
CA ASP A 138 -0.69 -7.05 -10.80
C ASP A 138 -1.44 -5.74 -10.62
N SER A 139 -1.54 -4.93 -11.68
CA SER A 139 -2.20 -3.61 -11.66
C SER A 139 -3.73 -3.72 -11.66
N THR A 140 -4.25 -4.90 -11.37
CA THR A 140 -5.65 -5.23 -11.52
C THR A 140 -6.10 -6.04 -10.31
N VAL A 141 -7.19 -5.61 -9.68
CA VAL A 141 -7.76 -6.29 -8.52
C VAL A 141 -9.00 -7.05 -8.96
N VAL A 142 -8.99 -8.37 -8.81
CA VAL A 142 -10.11 -9.27 -9.10
C VAL A 142 -10.73 -9.83 -7.81
N GLU A 143 -11.90 -10.44 -7.92
CA GLU A 143 -12.50 -11.17 -6.79
C GLU A 143 -11.54 -12.25 -6.26
N GLY A 144 -11.43 -12.37 -4.94
CA GLY A 144 -10.45 -13.21 -4.23
C GLY A 144 -9.09 -12.54 -3.97
N SER A 145 -8.86 -11.31 -4.46
CA SER A 145 -7.59 -10.61 -4.26
C SER A 145 -7.41 -10.10 -2.83
N ARG A 146 -6.17 -10.12 -2.34
CA ARG A 146 -5.73 -9.44 -1.12
C ARG A 146 -4.74 -8.34 -1.49
N VAL A 147 -5.09 -7.10 -1.16
CA VAL A 147 -4.28 -5.90 -1.41
C VAL A 147 -3.62 -5.48 -0.10
N ALA A 148 -2.29 -5.50 -0.07
CA ALA A 148 -1.49 -5.03 1.05
C ALA A 148 -0.70 -3.79 0.63
N VAL A 149 -0.99 -2.65 1.25
CA VAL A 149 -0.28 -1.38 1.03
C VAL A 149 0.66 -1.15 2.19
N SER A 150 1.97 -1.21 1.94
CA SER A 150 2.97 -0.93 2.97
C SER A 150 3.14 0.57 3.19
N THR A 151 3.22 1.34 2.10
CA THR A 151 3.38 2.81 2.11
C THR A 151 2.69 3.38 0.88
N GLY A 152 2.19 4.62 0.94
CA GLY A 152 1.53 5.24 -0.20
C GLY A 152 0.01 5.18 -0.14
N THR A 153 -0.60 5.59 -1.24
CA THR A 153 -2.05 5.58 -1.41
C THR A 153 -2.38 4.90 -2.74
N LEU A 154 -3.27 3.91 -2.68
CA LEU A 154 -3.83 3.28 -3.87
C LEU A 154 -5.26 3.79 -4.10
N CYS A 155 -5.56 4.09 -5.35
CA CYS A 155 -6.90 4.32 -5.83
C CYS A 155 -7.35 3.07 -6.61
N LEU A 156 -8.52 2.54 -6.26
CA LEU A 156 -9.16 1.45 -6.97
C LEU A 156 -10.43 2.00 -7.59
N GLU A 157 -10.59 1.83 -8.90
CA GLU A 157 -11.79 2.23 -9.62
C GLU A 157 -12.49 0.99 -10.20
N LEU A 158 -13.74 0.80 -9.82
CA LEU A 158 -14.61 -0.19 -10.48
C LEU A 158 -15.31 0.48 -11.67
N GLU A 159 -15.32 -0.20 -12.82
CA GLU A 159 -15.99 0.30 -14.02
C GLU A 159 -17.48 0.63 -13.73
N ASN A 160 -17.88 1.88 -13.97
CA ASN A 160 -19.22 2.40 -13.65
C ASN A 160 -19.65 2.20 -12.17
N GLY A 161 -18.68 2.18 -11.26
CA GLY A 161 -18.87 1.81 -9.86
C GLY A 161 -18.21 2.77 -8.85
N PRO A 162 -18.10 2.31 -7.59
CA PRO A 162 -17.50 3.08 -6.51
C PRO A 162 -15.99 3.25 -6.72
N GLN A 163 -15.48 4.40 -6.29
CA GLN A 163 -14.05 4.66 -6.15
C GLN A 163 -13.63 4.34 -4.71
N MET A 164 -12.52 3.61 -4.56
CA MET A 164 -11.95 3.32 -3.25
C MET A 164 -10.53 3.88 -3.13
N ILE A 165 -10.18 4.33 -1.93
CA ILE A 165 -8.81 4.77 -1.63
C ILE A 165 -8.29 3.98 -0.43
N ILE A 166 -7.17 3.28 -0.62
CA ILE A 166 -6.47 2.54 0.44
C ILE A 166 -5.20 3.30 0.81
N GLN A 167 -5.09 3.72 2.08
CA GLN A 167 -3.92 4.45 2.58
C GLN A 167 -3.05 3.56 3.48
N GLY A 168 -1.80 3.35 3.07
CA GLY A 168 -0.84 2.51 3.78
C GLY A 168 -0.38 3.09 5.13
N PRO A 169 -0.03 2.24 6.12
CA PRO A 169 -0.04 0.78 6.08
C PRO A 169 -1.45 0.19 6.24
N ALA A 170 -1.91 -0.57 5.24
CA ALA A 170 -3.26 -1.13 5.21
C ALA A 170 -3.32 -2.48 4.49
N VAL A 171 -4.30 -3.30 4.87
CA VAL A 171 -4.59 -4.56 4.20
C VAL A 171 -6.10 -4.72 4.03
N VAL A 172 -6.52 -4.93 2.78
CA VAL A 172 -7.90 -5.14 2.37
C VAL A 172 -8.00 -6.40 1.51
N ARG A 173 -8.97 -7.25 1.80
CA ARG A 173 -9.34 -8.39 0.96
C ARG A 173 -10.59 -8.06 0.16
N PHE A 174 -10.67 -8.58 -1.04
CA PHE A 174 -11.80 -8.42 -1.96
C PHE A 174 -12.41 -9.78 -2.29
N PRO A 175 -13.09 -10.47 -1.35
CA PRO A 175 -13.83 -11.69 -1.70
C PRO A 175 -14.86 -11.43 -2.80
N LYS A 176 -15.47 -10.24 -2.77
CA LYS A 176 -16.23 -9.62 -3.85
C LYS A 176 -15.79 -8.16 -3.97
N LEU A 177 -15.86 -7.58 -5.17
CA LEU A 177 -15.40 -6.20 -5.39
C LEU A 177 -16.29 -5.18 -4.66
N GLU A 178 -17.59 -5.44 -4.57
CA GLU A 178 -18.54 -4.59 -3.86
C GLU A 178 -18.65 -4.88 -2.36
N SER A 179 -17.97 -5.94 -1.89
CA SER A 179 -17.98 -6.35 -0.47
C SER A 179 -16.57 -6.55 0.11
N PRO A 180 -15.74 -5.49 0.19
CA PRO A 180 -14.39 -5.59 0.70
C PRO A 180 -14.36 -5.90 2.21
N VAL A 181 -13.34 -6.64 2.62
CA VAL A 181 -13.05 -6.95 4.02
C VAL A 181 -11.76 -6.23 4.42
N ILE A 182 -11.86 -5.25 5.29
CA ILE A 182 -10.69 -4.53 5.82
C ILE A 182 -10.14 -5.27 7.05
N GLU A 183 -8.86 -5.68 6.97
CA GLU A 183 -8.16 -6.30 8.10
C GLU A 183 -7.49 -5.26 9.00
N LYS A 184 -6.84 -4.26 8.39
CA LYS A 184 -6.08 -3.20 9.08
C LYS A 184 -5.94 -1.98 8.18
N GLY A 185 -5.83 -0.80 8.79
CA GLY A 185 -5.47 0.45 8.11
C GLY A 185 -6.69 1.24 7.67
N TRP A 186 -6.53 2.03 6.61
CA TRP A 186 -7.57 2.91 6.06
C TRP A 186 -8.16 2.36 4.77
N LEU A 187 -9.48 2.41 4.66
CA LEU A 187 -10.23 2.26 3.43
C LEU A 187 -11.26 3.38 3.34
N TRP A 188 -11.17 4.17 2.29
CA TRP A 188 -12.14 5.21 1.96
C TRP A 188 -12.95 4.77 0.76
N VAL A 189 -14.25 5.10 0.77
CA VAL A 189 -15.18 4.72 -0.28
C VAL A 189 -16.01 5.93 -0.67
N ASP A 190 -16.03 6.20 -1.97
CA ASP A 190 -16.97 7.10 -2.64
C ASP A 190 -17.82 6.27 -3.60
N SER A 191 -19.11 6.14 -3.29
CA SER A 191 -20.03 5.39 -4.14
C SER A 191 -20.35 6.09 -5.45
N ARG A 192 -19.99 7.37 -5.61
CA ARG A 192 -20.32 8.24 -6.75
C ARG A 192 -21.82 8.21 -7.11
N GLY A 193 -22.68 7.99 -6.11
CA GLY A 193 -24.14 7.84 -6.30
C GLY A 193 -24.58 6.50 -6.90
N GLY A 194 -23.69 5.50 -6.94
CA GLY A 194 -23.91 4.16 -7.48
C GLY A 194 -24.51 3.14 -6.50
N LYS A 195 -24.27 1.85 -6.77
CA LYS A 195 -24.79 0.70 -6.02
C LYS A 195 -24.32 0.68 -4.56
N GLN A 196 -25.15 0.06 -3.69
CA GLN A 196 -24.84 -0.17 -2.28
C GLN A 196 -23.56 -1.01 -2.13
N MET A 197 -22.68 -0.55 -1.23
CA MET A 197 -21.44 -1.25 -0.85
C MET A 197 -21.55 -1.81 0.56
N GLU A 198 -20.96 -2.98 0.79
CA GLU A 198 -20.94 -3.59 2.12
C GLU A 198 -19.51 -3.83 2.58
N ILE A 199 -19.04 -3.04 3.55
CA ILE A 199 -17.68 -3.15 4.05
C ILE A 199 -17.69 -3.98 5.31
N HIS A 200 -16.92 -5.06 5.30
CA HIS A 200 -16.80 -5.98 6.42
C HIS A 200 -15.56 -5.65 7.26
N THR A 201 -15.76 -5.58 8.57
CA THR A 201 -14.67 -5.49 9.56
C THR A 201 -14.77 -6.67 10.53
N HIS A 202 -13.78 -6.82 11.42
CA HIS A 202 -13.89 -7.81 12.51
C HIS A 202 -15.03 -7.50 13.49
N GLN A 203 -15.42 -6.23 13.58
CA GLN A 203 -16.42 -5.71 14.51
C GLN A 203 -17.85 -5.75 13.94
N GLY A 204 -18.02 -5.67 12.63
CA GLY A 204 -19.35 -5.54 12.04
C GLY A 204 -19.37 -5.37 10.54
N VAL A 205 -20.56 -5.10 10.01
CA VAL A 205 -20.79 -4.80 8.59
C VAL A 205 -21.32 -3.38 8.46
N LEU A 206 -20.66 -2.60 7.61
CA LEU A 206 -21.01 -1.23 7.26
C LEU A 206 -21.62 -1.23 5.87
N ARG A 207 -22.91 -0.91 5.76
CA ARG A 207 -23.62 -0.79 4.49
C ARG A 207 -23.69 0.68 4.12
N ASN A 208 -23.19 0.99 2.94
CA ASN A 208 -23.22 2.34 2.44
C ASN A 208 -24.62 2.70 1.93
N ILE A 209 -25.21 3.72 2.52
CA ILE A 209 -26.51 4.31 2.13
C ILE A 209 -26.28 5.75 1.60
N GLY A 210 -25.02 6.19 1.48
CA GLY A 210 -24.57 7.55 1.23
C GLY A 210 -23.41 7.63 0.25
N THR A 211 -22.97 8.84 -0.05
CA THR A 211 -21.99 9.12 -1.11
C THR A 211 -20.57 8.81 -0.66
N ARG A 212 -20.11 9.23 0.53
CA ARG A 212 -18.67 9.17 0.88
C ARG A 212 -18.37 8.98 2.37
N PHE A 213 -17.52 8.01 2.68
CA PHE A 213 -17.09 7.73 4.05
C PHE A 213 -15.74 6.99 4.12
N GLY A 214 -15.11 7.02 5.30
CA GLY A 214 -13.85 6.35 5.60
C GLY A 214 -13.98 5.37 6.75
N ILE A 215 -13.24 4.27 6.68
CA ILE A 215 -13.12 3.28 7.75
C ILE A 215 -11.65 3.12 8.12
N ARG A 216 -11.39 3.11 9.43
CA ARG A 216 -10.07 2.78 9.96
C ARG A 216 -10.14 1.60 10.92
N VAL A 217 -9.40 0.54 10.62
CA VAL A 217 -9.20 -0.59 11.55
C VAL A 217 -7.82 -0.51 12.15
N LYS A 218 -7.73 -0.13 13.42
CA LYS A 218 -6.45 -0.03 14.16
C LYS A 218 -6.02 -1.38 14.73
N ASN A 219 -6.97 -2.16 15.25
CA ASN A 219 -6.74 -3.45 15.89
C ASN A 219 -7.98 -4.36 15.72
N ASN A 220 -7.90 -5.59 16.23
CA ASN A 220 -8.99 -6.57 16.12
C ASN A 220 -10.19 -6.27 17.06
N VAL A 221 -10.11 -5.23 17.89
CA VAL A 221 -11.10 -4.94 18.94
C VAL A 221 -12.01 -3.78 18.54
N SER A 222 -11.46 -2.71 17.97
CA SER A 222 -12.21 -1.53 17.57
C SER A 222 -11.87 -1.05 16.16
N ALA A 223 -12.85 -0.39 15.55
CA ALA A 223 -12.73 0.31 14.28
C ALA A 223 -13.37 1.70 14.38
N GLU A 224 -12.98 2.59 13.46
CA GLU A 224 -13.48 3.95 13.36
C GLU A 224 -14.24 4.12 12.04
N LEU A 225 -15.39 4.77 12.11
CA LEU A 225 -16.18 5.24 10.96
C LEU A 225 -16.06 6.76 10.89
N HIS A 226 -15.74 7.28 9.71
CA HIS A 226 -15.60 8.72 9.42
C HIS A 226 -16.58 9.08 8.31
N LEU A 227 -17.73 9.66 8.65
CA LEU A 227 -18.78 10.00 7.70
C LEU A 227 -18.53 11.40 7.12
N ILE A 228 -18.18 11.46 5.84
CA ILE A 228 -17.93 12.71 5.14
C ILE A 228 -19.26 13.24 4.56
N ASP A 229 -19.94 12.40 3.79
CA ASP A 229 -21.20 12.75 3.14
C ASP A 229 -22.17 11.56 3.00
N GLY A 230 -23.47 11.83 3.14
CA GLY A 230 -24.56 10.85 3.06
C GLY A 230 -24.87 10.12 4.37
N LYS A 231 -25.26 8.83 4.25
CA LYS A 231 -25.69 7.98 5.37
C LYS A 231 -24.99 6.63 5.34
N VAL A 232 -24.67 6.07 6.50
CA VAL A 232 -24.08 4.73 6.61
C VAL A 232 -24.82 3.94 7.66
N GLU A 233 -25.22 2.70 7.35
CA GLU A 233 -25.77 1.78 8.33
C GLU A 233 -24.66 0.86 8.85
N ALA A 234 -24.43 0.86 10.16
CA ALA A 234 -23.53 -0.09 10.80
C ALA A 234 -24.32 -1.16 11.54
N SER A 235 -23.92 -2.41 11.36
CA SER A 235 -24.41 -3.57 12.10
C SER A 235 -23.25 -4.24 12.82
N TRP A 236 -23.51 -4.76 14.02
CA TRP A 236 -22.46 -5.26 14.92
C TRP A 236 -22.49 -6.78 14.99
N LYS A 237 -21.31 -7.41 15.08
CA LYS A 237 -21.19 -8.87 15.04
C LYS A 237 -21.93 -9.58 16.19
N SER A 238 -22.00 -8.98 17.38
CA SER A 238 -22.63 -9.59 18.56
C SER A 238 -24.07 -9.12 18.83
N GLY A 239 -24.64 -8.24 18.00
CA GLY A 239 -25.94 -7.63 18.26
C GLY A 239 -26.87 -7.68 17.04
N ARG A 240 -28.18 -7.87 17.26
CA ARG A 240 -29.21 -7.68 16.22
C ARG A 240 -29.50 -6.20 15.92
N ALA A 241 -28.85 -5.27 16.62
CA ALA A 241 -29.06 -3.84 16.46
C ALA A 241 -28.16 -3.28 15.35
N SER A 242 -28.75 -2.61 14.36
CA SER A 242 -28.06 -1.71 13.45
C SER A 242 -28.29 -0.25 13.86
N LYS A 243 -27.39 0.64 13.46
CA LYS A 243 -27.57 2.09 13.61
C LYS A 243 -27.26 2.77 12.29
N VAL A 244 -28.12 3.70 11.89
CA VAL A 244 -27.90 4.58 10.74
C VAL A 244 -27.26 5.87 11.22
N PHE A 245 -26.09 6.18 10.67
CA PHE A 245 -25.40 7.47 10.80
C PHE A 245 -25.79 8.35 9.62
N GLY A 246 -25.94 9.66 9.85
CA GLY A 246 -26.41 10.56 8.80
C GLY A 246 -26.15 12.06 9.02
N ALA A 247 -25.43 12.45 10.08
CA ALA A 247 -24.92 13.81 10.20
C ALA A 247 -23.53 13.85 9.56
N THR A 248 -23.36 14.75 8.59
CA THR A 248 -22.09 14.98 7.91
C THR A 248 -21.04 15.45 8.92
N GLY A 249 -19.82 14.91 8.82
CA GLY A 249 -18.70 15.31 9.67
C GLY A 249 -18.59 14.58 11.02
N GLU A 250 -19.25 13.44 11.19
CA GLU A 250 -19.14 12.61 12.39
C GLU A 250 -18.04 11.54 12.26
N GLY A 251 -17.17 11.47 13.28
CA GLY A 251 -16.28 10.33 13.52
C GLY A 251 -16.76 9.50 14.71
N VAL A 252 -16.83 8.18 14.56
CA VAL A 252 -17.33 7.26 15.60
C VAL A 252 -16.41 6.06 15.76
N VAL A 253 -16.11 5.69 17.01
CA VAL A 253 -15.39 4.47 17.37
C VAL A 253 -16.40 3.40 17.77
N PHE A 254 -16.27 2.20 17.21
CA PHE A 254 -17.17 1.09 17.49
C PHE A 254 -16.40 -0.22 17.69
N SER A 255 -17.03 -1.15 18.41
CA SER A 255 -16.56 -2.52 18.64
C SER A 255 -17.58 -3.54 18.14
N ALA A 256 -17.30 -4.83 18.32
CA ALA A 256 -18.23 -5.90 18.01
C ALA A 256 -19.58 -5.81 18.75
N TYR A 257 -19.63 -5.04 19.84
CA TYR A 257 -20.79 -4.86 20.72
C TYR A 257 -21.56 -3.55 20.50
N GLY A 258 -21.07 -2.68 19.62
CA GLY A 258 -21.68 -1.38 19.33
C GLY A 258 -20.72 -0.19 19.49
N ILE A 259 -21.30 1.02 19.45
CA ILE A 259 -20.56 2.28 19.57
C ILE A 259 -19.89 2.36 20.94
N GLN A 260 -18.63 2.80 20.94
CA GLN A 260 -17.84 3.01 22.15
C GLN A 260 -17.69 4.51 22.45
N ASP A 261 -17.35 5.31 21.43
CA ASP A 261 -17.04 6.73 21.60
C ASP A 261 -17.19 7.50 20.27
N THR A 262 -17.06 8.82 20.33
CA THR A 262 -16.89 9.71 19.17
C THR A 262 -15.41 10.02 18.93
N THR A 263 -15.04 10.33 17.69
CA THR A 263 -13.68 10.72 17.32
C THR A 263 -13.70 11.91 16.38
N THR A 264 -12.58 12.63 16.29
CA THR A 264 -12.41 13.71 15.31
C THR A 264 -12.39 13.14 13.90
N LEU A 265 -13.13 13.80 12.99
CA LEU A 265 -13.18 13.42 11.59
C LEU A 265 -11.79 13.48 10.95
N ALA A 266 -11.41 12.42 10.24
CA ALA A 266 -10.21 12.40 9.42
C ALA A 266 -10.41 13.21 8.13
N SER A 267 -9.30 13.72 7.58
CA SER A 267 -9.30 14.51 6.35
C SER A 267 -9.73 13.65 5.15
N ASP A 268 -10.64 14.18 4.34
CA ASP A 268 -11.14 13.55 3.12
C ASP A 268 -10.01 13.47 2.05
N PRO A 269 -9.59 12.27 1.60
CA PRO A 269 -8.53 12.12 0.62
C PRO A 269 -8.98 12.30 -0.84
N PHE A 270 -10.28 12.29 -1.13
CA PHE A 270 -10.79 12.28 -2.52
C PHE A 270 -10.48 13.55 -3.33
N PRO A 271 -10.57 14.79 -2.78
CA PRO A 271 -10.31 15.99 -3.57
C PRO A 271 -8.88 16.11 -4.15
N GLY A 272 -7.88 15.53 -3.47
CA GLY A 272 -6.47 15.64 -3.86
C GLY A 272 -5.90 14.40 -4.56
N ILE A 273 -6.65 13.30 -4.66
CA ILE A 273 -6.09 12.02 -5.13
C ILE A 273 -5.69 12.07 -6.61
N ASP A 274 -6.50 12.69 -7.47
CA ASP A 274 -6.25 12.77 -8.91
C ASP A 274 -4.93 13.51 -9.23
N GLU A 275 -4.61 14.55 -8.47
CA GLU A 275 -3.35 15.28 -8.60
C GLU A 275 -2.17 14.40 -8.18
N LEU A 276 -2.31 13.67 -7.07
CA LEU A 276 -1.28 12.75 -6.58
C LEU A 276 -1.04 11.58 -7.54
N LEU A 277 -2.09 11.06 -8.19
CA LEU A 277 -1.99 9.97 -9.17
C LEU A 277 -1.28 10.40 -10.46
N ARG A 278 -1.47 11.65 -10.91
CA ARG A 278 -0.82 12.18 -12.13
C ARG A 278 0.60 12.67 -11.91
N SER A 279 0.99 12.93 -10.66
CA SER A 279 2.31 13.47 -10.36
C SER A 279 3.42 12.43 -10.54
N GLU A 280 4.49 12.77 -11.25
CA GLU A 280 5.71 11.94 -11.26
C GLU A 280 6.31 11.86 -9.85
N LEU A 281 7.05 10.78 -9.56
CA LEU A 281 7.69 10.61 -8.26
C LEU A 281 8.72 11.73 -8.00
N ASN A 282 8.29 12.74 -7.25
CA ASN A 282 9.10 13.82 -6.73
C ASN A 282 9.01 13.83 -5.20
N TYR A 283 9.86 14.63 -4.56
CA TYR A 283 9.95 14.63 -3.10
C TYR A 283 8.61 15.01 -2.41
N PRO A 284 7.91 16.09 -2.82
CA PRO A 284 6.58 16.40 -2.30
C PRO A 284 5.56 15.27 -2.43
N THR A 285 5.47 14.62 -3.60
CA THR A 285 4.55 13.49 -3.81
C THR A 285 4.89 12.33 -2.87
N ALA A 286 6.18 12.03 -2.68
CA ALA A 286 6.61 10.95 -1.78
C ALA A 286 6.32 11.24 -0.30
N LEU A 287 6.34 12.51 0.13
CA LEU A 287 5.95 12.89 1.48
C LEU A 287 4.43 12.77 1.63
N MET A 288 3.66 13.32 0.68
CA MET A 288 2.19 13.25 0.69
C MET A 288 1.68 11.81 0.66
N SER A 289 2.36 10.91 -0.06
CA SER A 289 2.03 9.48 -0.09
C SER A 289 2.20 8.80 1.29
N GLN A 290 2.94 9.39 2.23
CA GLN A 290 3.09 8.89 3.59
C GLN A 290 2.04 9.45 4.57
N SER A 291 1.07 10.23 4.07
CA SER A 291 -0.04 10.85 4.83
C SER A 291 0.44 11.66 6.04
N PRO A 292 1.25 12.71 5.85
CA PRO A 292 1.69 13.59 6.92
C PRO A 292 0.48 14.32 7.54
N SER A 293 0.56 14.58 8.85
CA SER A 293 -0.41 15.44 9.54
C SER A 293 -0.20 16.93 9.27
N GLY A 294 0.99 17.31 8.81
CA GLY A 294 1.33 18.66 8.40
C GLY A 294 2.56 18.64 7.50
N TYR A 295 2.55 19.44 6.43
CA TYR A 295 3.65 19.49 5.46
C TYR A 295 3.80 20.90 4.89
N TRP A 296 4.93 21.54 5.18
CA TRP A 296 5.27 22.87 4.72
C TRP A 296 6.47 22.78 3.79
N ARG A 297 6.20 23.06 2.51
CA ARG A 297 7.22 23.09 1.47
C ARG A 297 8.17 24.26 1.60
N LEU A 298 7.75 25.36 2.23
CA LEU A 298 8.56 26.57 2.41
C LEU A 298 9.10 27.19 1.09
N GLY A 299 8.40 26.92 -0.02
CA GLY A 299 8.79 27.32 -1.37
C GLY A 299 8.20 28.65 -1.83
N GLU A 300 7.51 29.39 -0.97
CA GLU A 300 6.87 30.65 -1.32
C GLU A 300 7.91 31.71 -1.73
N THR A 301 7.62 32.48 -2.77
CA THR A 301 8.55 33.47 -3.35
C THR A 301 8.45 34.84 -2.70
N ALA A 302 7.32 35.14 -2.06
CA ALA A 302 7.04 36.43 -1.47
C ALA A 302 6.17 36.28 -0.23
N ARG A 303 6.06 37.37 0.51
CA ARG A 303 5.24 37.43 1.69
C ARG A 303 3.74 37.56 1.33
N THR A 304 3.01 36.44 1.15
CA THR A 304 1.53 36.42 1.01
C THR A 304 0.84 36.85 2.30
N ALA A 305 0.08 37.94 2.26
CA ALA A 305 -0.65 38.45 3.42
C ALA A 305 -1.75 37.48 3.88
N ALA A 306 -1.83 37.22 5.19
CA ALA A 306 -2.94 36.54 5.85
C ALA A 306 -4.25 37.31 5.63
N LYS A 307 -5.41 36.65 5.84
CA LYS A 307 -6.73 37.30 5.79
C LYS A 307 -6.86 38.56 6.66
N SER A 308 -5.98 38.74 7.66
CA SER A 308 -5.89 39.92 8.55
C SER A 308 -4.94 41.03 8.05
N GLY A 309 -4.31 40.87 6.88
CA GLY A 309 -3.50 41.89 6.21
C GLY A 309 -2.13 42.20 6.83
N ARG A 310 -1.68 41.46 7.85
CA ARG A 310 -0.44 41.80 8.61
C ARG A 310 0.62 40.70 8.72
N GLU A 311 0.31 39.46 8.37
CA GLU A 311 1.21 38.33 8.59
C GLU A 311 1.43 37.57 7.29
N THR A 312 2.62 37.00 7.11
CA THR A 312 2.88 36.17 5.94
C THR A 312 2.60 34.72 6.25
N VAL A 313 1.80 34.04 5.45
CA VAL A 313 1.51 32.61 5.65
C VAL A 313 2.43 31.70 4.84
N THR A 314 2.74 30.53 5.38
CA THR A 314 3.25 29.39 4.61
C THR A 314 2.18 28.34 4.50
N ILE A 315 2.09 27.74 3.33
CA ILE A 315 1.02 26.83 2.97
C ILE A 315 1.32 25.45 3.56
N ASN A 316 0.35 24.92 4.30
CA ASN A 316 0.37 23.53 4.72
C ASN A 316 -0.25 22.67 3.61
N ALA A 317 0.60 22.01 2.83
CA ALA A 317 0.19 21.16 1.72
C ALA A 317 -0.59 19.91 2.17
N ALA A 318 -0.51 19.53 3.46
CA ALA A 318 -1.29 18.43 4.00
C ALA A 318 -2.69 18.86 4.49
N LYS A 319 -2.89 20.15 4.81
CA LYS A 319 -4.14 20.71 5.36
C LYS A 319 -4.25 22.20 5.05
N GLU A 320 -5.07 22.58 4.08
CA GLU A 320 -5.16 23.95 3.55
C GLU A 320 -5.61 25.01 4.57
N ASP A 321 -6.29 24.61 5.63
CA ASP A 321 -6.81 25.47 6.70
C ASP A 321 -5.82 25.68 7.86
N ALA A 322 -4.75 24.88 7.93
CA ALA A 322 -3.75 24.89 9.01
C ALA A 322 -2.40 25.46 8.54
N ASN A 323 -2.43 26.64 7.92
CA ASN A 323 -1.25 27.34 7.42
C ASN A 323 -0.37 27.89 8.55
N GLY A 324 0.95 27.86 8.33
CA GLY A 324 1.92 28.45 9.26
C GLY A 324 2.12 29.95 8.99
N ILE A 325 2.83 30.65 9.87
CA ILE A 325 3.12 32.09 9.71
C ILE A 325 4.60 32.37 9.79
N TYR A 326 5.16 33.07 8.80
CA TYR A 326 6.54 33.56 8.82
C TYR A 326 6.74 34.75 9.75
N SER A 327 7.78 34.69 10.58
CA SER A 327 8.25 35.83 11.36
C SER A 327 9.10 36.80 10.55
N LYS A 328 9.34 38.00 11.10
CA LYS A 328 10.14 39.06 10.46
C LYS A 328 11.57 38.62 10.06
N GLY A 329 12.18 37.69 10.81
CA GLY A 329 13.54 37.17 10.57
C GLY A 329 13.65 36.04 9.53
N VAL A 330 12.52 35.60 8.97
CA VAL A 330 12.50 34.58 7.90
C VAL A 330 12.41 35.26 6.54
N LYS A 331 13.34 34.88 5.65
CA LYS A 331 13.41 35.32 4.26
C LYS A 331 12.99 34.15 3.35
N PRO A 332 11.76 34.14 2.81
CA PRO A 332 11.32 33.14 1.85
C PRO A 332 11.95 33.37 0.46
N GLY A 333 11.82 32.40 -0.43
CA GLY A 333 12.22 32.52 -1.83
C GLY A 333 13.74 32.42 -2.09
N VAL A 334 14.53 31.94 -1.13
CA VAL A 334 15.94 31.64 -1.38
C VAL A 334 16.07 30.32 -2.15
N PRO A 335 17.18 30.08 -2.88
CA PRO A 335 17.41 28.78 -3.52
C PRO A 335 17.34 27.62 -2.51
N GLY A 336 16.42 26.68 -2.77
CA GLY A 336 16.29 25.41 -2.05
C GLY A 336 17.21 24.33 -2.60
N MET A 337 16.93 23.07 -2.27
CA MET A 337 17.61 21.92 -2.87
C MET A 337 17.34 21.82 -4.37
N ARG A 338 18.36 21.54 -5.19
CA ARG A 338 18.24 21.50 -6.65
C ARG A 338 18.95 20.30 -7.29
N PRO A 339 18.56 19.92 -8.53
CA PRO A 339 19.27 18.90 -9.29
C PRO A 339 20.77 19.20 -9.49
N THR A 340 21.15 20.47 -9.58
CA THR A 340 22.56 20.90 -9.70
C THR A 340 23.41 20.56 -8.46
N GLU A 341 22.77 20.34 -7.31
CA GLU A 341 23.41 19.90 -6.05
C GLU A 341 23.21 18.39 -5.80
N GLY A 342 22.71 17.65 -6.81
CA GLY A 342 22.44 16.21 -6.73
C GLY A 342 21.08 15.85 -6.13
N PHE A 343 20.15 16.81 -6.01
CA PHE A 343 18.80 16.58 -5.51
C PHE A 343 17.79 16.56 -6.67
N HIS A 344 17.80 15.47 -7.44
CA HIS A 344 16.99 15.31 -8.65
C HIS A 344 15.49 15.08 -8.38
N GLY A 345 15.09 14.85 -7.12
CA GLY A 345 13.69 14.77 -6.71
C GLY A 345 12.98 16.12 -6.59
N PHE A 346 13.68 17.21 -6.87
CA PHE A 346 13.20 18.59 -6.80
C PHE A 346 13.32 19.31 -8.13
N SER A 347 12.48 20.30 -8.37
CA SER A 347 12.57 21.15 -9.56
C SER A 347 13.80 22.07 -9.51
N GLN A 348 14.28 22.51 -10.67
CA GLN A 348 15.32 23.55 -10.76
C GLN A 348 14.89 24.86 -10.08
N GLU A 349 13.58 25.08 -10.00
CA GLU A 349 12.98 26.23 -9.36
C GLU A 349 12.62 26.02 -7.88
N ASN A 350 13.06 24.93 -7.26
CA ASN A 350 12.81 24.74 -5.84
C ASN A 350 13.36 25.90 -4.99
N ARG A 351 12.57 26.29 -4.00
CA ARG A 351 12.82 27.42 -3.11
C ARG A 351 12.70 26.93 -1.67
N ALA A 352 13.42 27.61 -0.80
CA ALA A 352 13.43 27.38 0.63
C ALA A 352 13.32 28.70 1.37
N VAL A 353 13.37 28.62 2.70
CA VAL A 353 13.47 29.80 3.57
C VAL A 353 14.87 29.93 4.15
N PHE A 354 15.32 31.17 4.32
CA PHE A 354 16.53 31.50 5.07
C PHE A 354 16.17 32.15 6.40
N MET A 355 16.88 31.74 7.45
CA MET A 355 16.74 32.24 8.81
C MET A 355 18.02 32.99 9.18
N SER A 356 17.88 34.26 9.56
CA SER A 356 19.03 35.10 9.93
C SER A 356 19.69 34.66 11.24
N GLY A 357 18.97 33.92 12.07
CA GLY A 357 19.44 33.52 13.38
C GLY A 357 19.62 34.68 14.37
N GLU A 358 19.12 35.88 14.01
CA GLU A 358 19.17 37.09 14.84
C GLU A 358 17.85 37.29 15.61
N GLY A 359 17.99 37.68 16.88
CA GLY A 359 16.89 38.05 17.77
C GLY A 359 16.04 36.86 18.26
N ASP A 360 15.00 37.19 19.01
CA ASP A 360 14.08 36.22 19.60
C ASP A 360 13.05 35.65 18.60
N ARG A 361 13.23 35.80 17.29
CA ARG A 361 12.14 35.59 16.32
C ARG A 361 12.56 35.14 14.91
N SER A 362 13.16 33.96 14.77
CA SER A 362 13.11 33.21 13.49
C SER A 362 12.06 32.10 13.62
N VAL A 363 10.90 32.22 12.95
CA VAL A 363 9.78 31.30 13.20
C VAL A 363 8.89 31.11 11.97
N VAL A 364 8.53 29.85 11.71
CA VAL A 364 7.20 29.47 11.22
C VAL A 364 6.40 28.96 12.41
N TYR A 365 5.26 29.57 12.75
CA TYR A 365 4.43 29.20 13.93
C TYR A 365 3.00 28.87 13.51
N HIS A 366 2.25 28.22 14.42
CA HIS A 366 0.92 27.62 14.15
C HIS A 366 1.00 26.41 13.21
N LEU A 367 2.07 25.61 13.36
CA LEU A 367 2.28 24.38 12.62
C LEU A 367 1.47 23.20 13.21
N ASP A 368 0.75 23.41 14.30
CA ASP A 368 -0.16 22.41 14.85
C ASP A 368 -1.44 22.36 14.02
N SER A 369 -1.67 21.24 13.33
CA SER A 369 -2.99 20.96 12.75
C SER A 369 -4.02 20.67 13.84
N ASP A 370 -5.31 20.66 13.51
CA ASP A 370 -6.36 20.12 14.39
C ASP A 370 -5.94 18.72 14.89
N GLY A 371 -5.64 18.64 16.19
CA GLY A 371 -5.09 17.47 16.87
C GLY A 371 -3.69 17.64 17.50
N GLY A 372 -2.88 18.61 17.08
CA GLY A 372 -1.56 18.88 17.67
C GLY A 372 -0.43 17.91 17.28
N VAL A 373 0.76 18.11 17.89
CA VAL A 373 1.89 17.17 17.79
C VAL A 373 1.71 16.08 18.83
N SER A 374 1.60 14.83 18.37
CA SER A 374 1.40 13.72 19.31
C SER A 374 2.64 13.40 20.10
N ARG A 375 2.46 13.09 21.38
CA ARG A 375 3.55 12.78 22.32
C ARG A 375 3.79 11.29 22.50
N GLN A 376 2.79 10.46 22.18
CA GLN A 376 2.91 9.02 22.31
C GLN A 376 3.71 8.44 21.16
N GLU A 377 3.41 8.87 19.94
CA GLU A 377 4.13 8.48 18.75
C GLU A 377 4.10 9.59 17.69
N GLY A 378 5.15 9.68 16.88
CA GLY A 378 5.19 10.67 15.82
C GLY A 378 6.52 10.73 15.09
N THR A 379 6.60 11.65 14.13
CA THR A 379 7.82 11.92 13.37
C THR A 379 7.87 13.38 12.96
N VAL A 380 9.06 13.97 13.01
CA VAL A 380 9.40 15.24 12.36
C VAL A 380 10.51 14.99 11.33
N SER A 381 10.32 15.49 10.12
CA SER A 381 11.28 15.43 9.00
C SER A 381 11.51 16.84 8.49
N LEU A 382 12.77 17.21 8.25
CA LEU A 382 13.11 18.48 7.59
C LEU A 382 14.45 18.41 6.87
N TRP A 383 14.64 19.33 5.94
CA TRP A 383 15.93 19.60 5.33
C TRP A 383 16.50 20.91 5.87
N PHE A 384 17.80 20.93 6.12
CA PHE A 384 18.49 22.15 6.54
C PHE A 384 19.86 22.28 5.90
N ARG A 385 20.30 23.53 5.77
CA ARG A 385 21.66 23.90 5.40
C ARG A 385 22.17 24.91 6.41
N ARG A 386 23.01 24.45 7.35
CA ARG A 386 23.57 25.29 8.42
C ARG A 386 24.54 26.31 7.84
N GLN A 387 24.54 27.53 8.39
CA GLN A 387 25.60 28.47 8.10
C GLN A 387 26.89 28.06 8.83
N GLY A 388 27.94 27.76 8.08
CA GLY A 388 29.14 27.07 8.61
C GLY A 388 30.06 27.91 9.49
N ASP A 389 29.74 29.16 9.82
CA ASP A 389 30.45 29.97 10.83
C ASP A 389 29.77 29.94 12.20
N SER A 390 28.67 29.18 12.34
CA SER A 390 27.88 29.15 13.56
C SER A 390 28.55 28.27 14.63
N GLN A 391 29.16 28.92 15.63
CA GLN A 391 29.73 28.29 16.83
C GLN A 391 28.74 28.37 18.00
N ARG A 392 27.47 28.05 17.74
CA ARG A 392 26.39 28.16 18.74
C ARG A 392 25.42 27.01 18.57
N ALA A 393 24.84 26.58 19.68
CA ALA A 393 23.78 25.58 19.62
C ALA A 393 22.51 26.22 19.04
N GLU A 394 21.82 25.51 18.16
CA GLU A 394 20.75 26.05 17.32
C GLU A 394 19.57 25.10 17.25
N VAL A 395 18.35 25.63 17.26
CA VAL A 395 17.14 24.80 17.20
C VAL A 395 16.58 24.74 15.79
N LEU A 396 16.46 23.54 15.25
CA LEU A 396 15.87 23.27 13.95
C LEU A 396 14.34 23.21 14.04
N TRP A 397 13.83 22.48 15.04
CA TRP A 397 12.40 22.30 15.27
C TRP A 397 12.09 22.23 16.77
N PHE A 398 10.91 22.72 17.15
CA PHE A 398 10.43 22.82 18.52
C PHE A 398 8.93 22.49 18.59
N ALA A 399 8.52 21.74 19.61
CA ALA A 399 7.14 21.65 20.09
C ALA A 399 7.13 21.72 21.62
N GLY A 400 6.13 22.38 22.21
CA GLY A 400 6.02 22.48 23.66
C GLY A 400 4.73 23.13 24.12
N GLU A 401 4.45 23.06 25.42
CA GLU A 401 3.24 23.63 26.02
C GLU A 401 3.47 25.08 26.46
N GLY A 402 2.49 25.94 26.22
CA GLY A 402 2.51 27.33 26.69
C GLY A 402 2.10 27.45 28.16
N SER A 403 2.64 28.43 28.86
CA SER A 403 2.14 28.89 30.15
C SER A 403 1.86 30.40 30.10
N ALA A 404 1.16 30.92 31.10
CA ALA A 404 0.89 32.36 31.24
C ALA A 404 2.17 33.23 31.30
N ARG A 405 3.35 32.64 31.51
CA ARG A 405 4.64 33.33 31.65
C ARG A 405 5.65 33.01 30.54
N GLY A 406 5.30 32.17 29.56
CA GLY A 406 6.23 31.67 28.55
C GLY A 406 6.14 30.16 28.38
N LEU A 407 7.10 29.55 27.69
CA LEU A 407 7.14 28.09 27.52
C LEU A 407 7.64 27.41 28.79
N ASP A 408 7.06 26.26 29.09
CA ASP A 408 7.51 25.43 30.19
C ASP A 408 8.78 24.65 29.80
N SER A 409 9.91 24.93 30.46
CA SER A 409 11.18 24.23 30.18
C SER A 409 11.11 22.73 30.44
N LYS A 410 10.11 22.29 31.20
CA LYS A 410 9.88 20.91 31.56
C LYS A 410 8.94 20.19 30.61
N ASP A 411 8.41 20.83 29.58
CA ASP A 411 7.37 20.22 28.73
C ASP A 411 7.54 20.57 27.23
N GLN A 412 8.44 19.86 26.56
CA GLN A 412 8.89 20.20 25.20
C GLN A 412 9.58 19.03 24.47
N MET A 413 9.69 19.16 23.14
CA MET A 413 10.45 18.30 22.23
C MET A 413 11.19 19.16 21.22
N ASN A 414 12.49 18.94 21.06
CA ASN A 414 13.37 19.78 20.24
C ASN A 414 14.31 18.94 19.38
N LEU A 415 14.42 19.31 18.11
CA LEU A 415 15.51 18.90 17.24
C LEU A 415 16.50 20.06 17.11
N TYR A 416 17.77 19.80 17.37
CA TYR A 416 18.78 20.86 17.51
C TYR A 416 20.15 20.44 17.00
N LEU A 417 21.02 21.43 16.88
CA LEU A 417 22.44 21.32 16.60
C LEU A 417 23.19 21.80 17.85
N SER A 418 24.22 21.07 18.28
CA SER A 418 25.13 21.53 19.33
C SER A 418 25.99 22.70 18.84
N GLU A 419 26.78 23.30 19.74
CA GLU A 419 27.74 24.37 19.37
C GLU A 419 28.66 23.91 18.23
N ASP A 420 29.23 22.72 18.35
CA ASP A 420 30.08 22.08 17.33
C ASP A 420 29.31 21.50 16.13
N GLY A 421 27.97 21.58 16.12
CA GLY A 421 27.13 21.12 15.02
C GLY A 421 26.71 19.66 15.07
N HIS A 422 26.85 19.01 16.22
CA HIS A 422 26.31 17.67 16.40
C HIS A 422 24.79 17.71 16.38
N VAL A 423 24.17 16.80 15.62
CA VAL A 423 22.71 16.70 15.58
C VAL A 423 22.21 16.03 16.85
N GLY A 424 21.20 16.62 17.48
CA GLY A 424 20.60 16.09 18.70
C GLY A 424 19.09 16.24 18.75
N PHE A 425 18.48 15.37 19.55
CA PHE A 425 17.06 15.39 19.87
C PHE A 425 16.90 15.41 21.38
N TYR A 426 15.95 16.21 21.85
CA TYR A 426 15.67 16.34 23.28
C TYR A 426 14.16 16.28 23.53
N GLU A 427 13.75 15.51 24.53
CA GLU A 427 12.38 15.48 25.03
C GLU A 427 12.37 15.68 26.55
N ASN A 428 11.44 16.52 27.03
CA ASN A 428 11.06 16.57 28.44
C ASN A 428 9.54 16.58 28.58
N ASN A 429 9.04 15.77 29.50
CA ASN A 429 7.61 15.59 29.79
C ASN A 429 7.26 15.80 31.26
N ARG A 430 8.06 16.63 31.92
CA ARG A 430 8.02 16.97 33.36
C ARG A 430 8.50 15.84 34.26
N SER A 431 9.09 14.80 33.68
CA SER A 431 9.74 13.69 34.37
C SER A 431 11.23 13.67 34.02
N LYS A 432 11.85 12.48 33.91
CA LYS A 432 13.22 12.32 33.43
C LYS A 432 13.30 12.71 31.95
N PRO A 433 14.11 13.71 31.58
CA PRO A 433 14.30 14.09 30.18
C PRO A 433 15.11 13.03 29.43
N THR A 434 14.83 12.92 28.13
CA THR A 434 15.58 12.08 27.19
C THR A 434 16.40 12.99 26.27
N SER A 435 17.68 12.70 26.10
CA SER A 435 18.57 13.48 25.23
C SER A 435 19.46 12.57 24.39
N LEU A 436 19.33 12.69 23.09
CA LEU A 436 20.17 12.02 22.08
C LEU A 436 21.07 13.07 21.45
N ILE A 437 22.40 12.89 21.53
CA ILE A 437 23.38 13.69 20.79
C ILE A 437 24.21 12.71 19.97
N THR A 438 24.30 12.96 18.67
CA THR A 438 24.97 12.06 17.73
C THR A 438 26.44 12.48 17.55
N LYS A 439 27.25 11.62 16.92
CA LYS A 439 28.60 11.97 16.45
C LYS A 439 28.60 12.63 15.06
N VAL A 440 27.43 12.79 14.45
CA VAL A 440 27.30 13.38 13.11
C VAL A 440 27.32 14.89 13.24
N ILE A 441 28.22 15.53 12.49
CA ILE A 441 28.44 16.98 12.50
C ILE A 441 27.94 17.57 11.18
N ALA A 442 27.09 18.61 11.26
CA ALA A 442 26.51 19.28 10.11
C ALA A 442 26.99 20.75 10.00
N THR A 443 28.27 20.94 9.64
CA THR A 443 28.92 22.26 9.52
C THR A 443 29.42 22.58 8.11
N ASP A 444 29.23 21.67 7.15
CA ASP A 444 29.82 21.71 5.81
C ASP A 444 29.10 22.63 4.81
N ARG A 445 28.04 23.33 5.26
CA ARG A 445 27.19 24.22 4.45
C ARG A 445 26.45 23.51 3.32
N LYS A 446 26.21 22.20 3.44
CA LYS A 446 25.37 21.44 2.50
C LYS A 446 23.97 21.20 3.06
N TRP A 447 23.07 20.83 2.16
CA TRP A 447 21.75 20.36 2.52
C TRP A 447 21.84 18.97 3.14
N HIS A 448 21.24 18.83 4.33
CA HIS A 448 21.12 17.56 5.03
C HIS A 448 19.66 17.29 5.39
N HIS A 449 19.30 16.01 5.30
CA HIS A 449 18.00 15.52 5.73
C HIS A 449 18.12 15.03 7.17
N VAL A 450 17.27 15.53 8.06
CA VAL A 450 17.21 15.06 9.44
C VAL A 450 15.79 14.67 9.80
N VAL A 451 15.66 13.51 10.42
CA VAL A 451 14.37 12.97 10.85
C VAL A 451 14.49 12.45 12.27
N ALA A 452 13.56 12.84 13.14
CA ALA A 452 13.41 12.23 14.46
C ALA A 452 12.06 11.52 14.52
N THR A 453 12.07 10.26 14.95
CA THR A 453 10.86 9.47 15.20
C THR A 453 10.78 9.16 16.69
N TRP A 454 9.57 9.08 17.22
CA TRP A 454 9.34 8.69 18.61
C TRP A 454 8.14 7.77 18.70
N SER A 455 8.22 6.80 19.61
CA SER A 455 7.15 5.93 20.05
C SER A 455 7.44 5.44 21.49
N PRO A 456 6.53 4.70 22.14
CA PRO A 456 6.83 4.09 23.44
C PRO A 456 8.01 3.10 23.41
N GLU A 457 8.34 2.56 22.23
CA GLU A 457 9.41 1.59 22.02
C GLU A 457 10.78 2.25 21.81
N SER A 458 10.86 3.32 21.02
CA SER A 458 12.13 4.00 20.75
C SER A 458 11.97 5.48 20.37
N ILE A 459 13.02 6.26 20.62
CA ILE A 459 13.29 7.52 19.91
C ILE A 459 14.47 7.28 18.99
N ASP A 460 14.27 7.45 17.68
CA ASP A 460 15.32 7.29 16.68
C ASP A 460 15.64 8.62 16.00
N LEU A 461 16.92 8.84 15.73
CA LEU A 461 17.41 9.97 14.96
C LEU A 461 18.08 9.50 13.69
N PHE A 462 17.70 10.10 12.57
CA PHE A 462 18.18 9.80 11.23
C PHE A 462 18.83 11.02 10.61
N PHE A 463 19.86 10.78 9.81
CA PHE A 463 20.58 11.80 9.05
C PHE A 463 20.91 11.26 7.66
N ASP A 464 20.55 12.01 6.63
CA ASP A 464 20.70 11.65 5.21
C ASP A 464 20.20 10.23 4.91
N GLY A 465 18.97 9.93 5.39
CA GLY A 465 18.29 8.65 5.19
C GLY A 465 18.82 7.46 6.03
N ARG A 466 19.81 7.67 6.90
CA ARG A 466 20.40 6.62 7.75
C ARG A 466 20.08 6.84 9.22
N LYS A 467 19.73 5.78 9.95
CA LYS A 467 19.59 5.83 11.41
C LYS A 467 20.98 6.05 12.05
N ILE A 468 21.13 7.07 12.88
CA ILE A 468 22.41 7.47 13.48
C ILE A 468 22.40 7.42 15.02
N ALA A 469 21.23 7.39 15.65
CA ALA A 469 21.08 7.12 17.09
C ALA A 469 19.69 6.53 17.39
N SER A 470 19.60 5.81 18.51
CA SER A 470 18.37 5.26 19.10
C SER A 470 18.45 5.39 20.61
N GLU A 471 17.35 5.72 21.26
CA GLU A 471 17.11 5.50 22.68
C GLU A 471 15.96 4.49 22.79
N ASP A 472 16.21 3.36 23.42
CA ASP A 472 15.20 2.30 23.59
C ASP A 472 14.37 2.54 24.86
N ARG A 473 13.06 2.31 24.78
CA ARG A 473 12.09 2.51 25.86
C ARG A 473 12.24 3.90 26.51
N PRO A 474 12.14 4.97 25.72
CA PRO A 474 12.20 6.32 26.24
C PRO A 474 11.10 6.51 27.29
N ASN A 475 11.34 7.40 28.24
CA ASN A 475 10.32 7.78 29.19
C ASN A 475 9.29 8.70 28.50
N THR A 476 8.44 8.17 27.63
CA THR A 476 7.36 8.91 26.95
C THR A 476 6.09 8.82 27.81
N GLY A 477 5.84 9.81 28.66
CA GLY A 477 4.67 9.83 29.53
C GLY A 477 3.34 9.89 28.76
N VAL A 478 2.23 9.51 29.41
CA VAL A 478 0.85 9.56 28.89
C VAL A 478 0.30 11.00 28.91
N ARG A 479 1.06 11.95 28.38
CA ARG A 479 0.68 13.36 28.37
C ARG A 479 -0.20 13.70 27.16
N PRO A 480 -1.06 14.72 27.26
CA PRO A 480 -1.80 15.23 26.11
C PRO A 480 -0.86 15.70 25.00
N ASP A 481 -1.29 15.54 23.76
CA ASP A 481 -0.64 16.12 22.57
C ASP A 481 -0.35 17.61 22.77
N PHE A 482 0.78 18.10 22.24
CA PHE A 482 1.07 19.53 22.26
C PHE A 482 0.07 20.26 21.37
N LYS A 483 -0.64 21.22 21.96
CA LYS A 483 -1.69 22.01 21.29
C LYS A 483 -1.45 23.49 21.52
N GLY A 484 -1.93 24.32 20.60
CA GLY A 484 -1.92 25.77 20.77
C GLY A 484 -0.59 26.38 20.37
N ARG A 485 -0.40 26.59 19.06
CA ARG A 485 0.46 27.62 18.47
C ARG A 485 1.95 27.59 18.86
N ASN A 486 2.41 26.49 19.46
CA ASN A 486 3.75 26.36 20.03
C ASN A 486 4.63 25.35 19.30
N VAL A 487 4.23 24.93 18.10
CA VAL A 487 5.11 24.19 17.18
C VAL A 487 5.82 25.19 16.28
N ARG A 488 7.15 25.11 16.21
CA ARG A 488 8.00 26.13 15.58
C ARG A 488 9.15 25.50 14.80
N ILE A 489 9.56 26.18 13.74
CA ILE A 489 10.80 25.89 13.01
C ILE A 489 11.81 27.01 13.30
N GLY A 490 13.06 26.64 13.59
CA GLY A 490 14.18 27.57 13.69
C GLY A 490 14.36 28.30 15.01
N LYS A 491 13.51 28.04 16.02
CA LYS A 491 13.60 28.71 17.33
C LYS A 491 12.79 28.05 18.44
N VAL A 492 13.33 28.10 19.66
CA VAL A 492 12.61 27.93 20.94
C VAL A 492 11.97 29.27 21.37
N GLY A 493 10.70 29.26 21.80
CA GLY A 493 10.08 30.47 22.38
C GLY A 493 10.77 30.93 23.68
N SER A 494 10.24 31.97 24.33
CA SER A 494 10.79 32.43 25.62
C SER A 494 10.53 31.36 26.69
N VAL A 495 11.57 30.61 27.08
CA VAL A 495 11.51 29.56 28.11
C VAL A 495 11.79 30.19 29.47
N THR A 496 10.96 29.89 30.46
CA THR A 496 11.24 30.25 31.86
C THR A 496 11.88 29.05 32.56
N GLY A 497 13.17 29.10 32.90
CA GLY A 497 13.84 28.03 33.68
C GLY A 497 15.37 27.98 33.52
N PRO A 498 16.08 27.24 34.41
CA PRO A 498 17.55 27.17 34.44
C PRO A 498 18.18 26.13 33.50
N ASP A 499 17.41 25.48 32.63
CA ASP A 499 17.87 24.34 31.82
C ASP A 499 18.75 24.74 30.61
N ILE A 500 19.31 23.73 29.93
CA ILE A 500 20.25 23.79 28.78
C ILE A 500 19.86 24.79 27.66
N TYR A 501 18.59 25.22 27.64
CA TYR A 501 17.93 26.05 26.65
C TYR A 501 18.33 27.53 26.66
N ASN A 502 18.87 28.05 27.77
CA ASN A 502 19.38 29.43 27.80
C ASN A 502 20.54 29.66 26.81
N LYS A 503 21.17 28.57 26.33
CA LYS A 503 22.24 28.58 25.32
C LYS A 503 21.74 28.34 23.89
N LEU A 504 20.59 27.70 23.69
CA LEU A 504 20.08 27.42 22.34
C LEU A 504 19.64 28.71 21.66
N ARG A 505 20.16 28.96 20.47
CA ARG A 505 19.86 30.13 19.64
C ARG A 505 18.89 29.75 18.53
N SER A 506 18.30 30.78 17.92
CA SER A 506 17.61 30.61 16.65
C SER A 506 18.55 30.05 15.59
N PHE A 507 18.05 29.19 14.73
CA PHE A 507 18.82 28.63 13.63
C PHE A 507 19.27 29.71 12.65
N LYS A 508 20.52 29.60 12.19
CA LYS A 508 21.12 30.42 11.14
C LYS A 508 21.42 29.55 9.93
N GLY A 509 20.67 29.74 8.85
CA GLY A 509 20.80 28.92 7.65
C GLY A 509 19.51 28.80 6.87
N SER A 510 19.48 27.85 5.95
CA SER A 510 18.27 27.54 5.16
C SER A 510 17.55 26.32 5.71
N ILE A 511 16.22 26.34 5.70
CA ILE A 511 15.37 25.17 5.99
C ILE A 511 14.38 25.00 4.84
N ASP A 512 14.08 23.76 4.51
CA ASP A 512 13.17 23.37 3.44
C ASP A 512 12.36 22.15 3.88
N GLU A 513 11.22 21.91 3.23
CA GLU A 513 10.55 20.60 3.24
C GLU A 513 10.25 20.02 4.65
N VAL A 514 9.55 20.79 5.50
CA VAL A 514 9.24 20.37 6.88
C VAL A 514 7.94 19.59 6.93
N ALA A 515 7.95 18.40 7.52
CA ALA A 515 6.77 17.56 7.65
C ALA A 515 6.65 16.89 9.03
N LEU A 516 5.41 16.65 9.43
CA LEU A 516 5.02 16.05 10.71
C LEU A 516 4.07 14.88 10.50
N TRP A 517 4.27 13.80 11.26
CA TRP A 517 3.36 12.65 11.31
C TRP A 517 2.94 12.36 12.75
N ARG A 518 1.72 11.84 12.91
CA ARG A 518 1.17 11.31 14.16
C ARG A 518 1.45 9.80 14.35
N ARG A 519 2.48 9.29 13.67
CA ARG A 519 2.97 7.91 13.74
C ARG A 519 4.49 7.92 13.64
N SER A 520 5.13 6.90 14.18
CA SER A 520 6.57 6.68 13.97
C SER A 520 6.82 6.13 12.56
N LEU A 521 7.59 6.84 11.73
CA LEU A 521 8.01 6.34 10.43
C LEU A 521 9.05 5.23 10.58
N THR A 522 8.99 4.24 9.70
CA THR A 522 9.98 3.16 9.67
C THR A 522 11.32 3.63 9.06
N PRO A 523 12.44 2.96 9.37
CA PRO A 523 13.73 3.26 8.73
C PRO A 523 13.69 3.21 7.19
N THR A 524 12.87 2.32 6.64
CA THR A 524 12.67 2.20 5.19
C THR A 524 11.93 3.41 4.62
N GLU A 525 10.88 3.89 5.28
CA GLU A 525 10.15 5.11 4.88
C GLU A 525 11.04 6.35 4.90
N VAL A 526 11.87 6.50 5.96
CA VAL A 526 12.83 7.62 6.08
C VAL A 526 13.90 7.55 5.00
N ARG A 527 14.50 6.38 4.79
CA ARG A 527 15.49 6.18 3.72
C ARG A 527 14.91 6.51 2.36
N ARG A 528 13.67 6.10 2.12
CA ARG A 528 12.95 6.36 0.88
C ARG A 528 12.76 7.86 0.62
N GLN A 529 12.43 8.66 1.64
CA GLN A 529 12.36 10.12 1.49
C GLN A 529 13.69 10.68 0.95
N TYR A 530 14.81 10.29 1.55
CA TYR A 530 16.13 10.74 1.11
C TYR A 530 16.46 10.27 -0.31
N GLN A 531 16.19 9.00 -0.65
CA GLN A 531 16.44 8.48 -2.00
C GLN A 531 15.61 9.20 -3.07
N VAL A 532 14.34 9.52 -2.78
CA VAL A 532 13.50 10.31 -3.69
C VAL A 532 14.09 11.72 -3.86
N ALA A 533 14.52 12.38 -2.78
CA ALA A 533 15.19 13.68 -2.87
C ALA A 533 16.41 13.64 -3.80
N ARG A 534 17.21 12.57 -3.73
CA ARG A 534 18.37 12.34 -4.59
C ARG A 534 18.00 11.94 -6.04
N GLY A 535 16.73 11.60 -6.29
CA GLY A 535 16.26 11.03 -7.56
C GLY A 535 16.74 9.61 -7.83
N GLU A 536 17.04 8.86 -6.77
CA GLU A 536 17.48 7.46 -6.83
C GLU A 536 16.32 6.47 -6.96
N VAL A 537 15.07 6.94 -6.79
CA VAL A 537 13.85 6.14 -6.95
C VAL A 537 13.13 6.58 -8.21
N LYS A 538 12.95 5.66 -9.17
CA LYS A 538 12.11 5.90 -10.35
C LYS A 538 10.64 5.67 -9.98
N GLY A 539 9.75 6.53 -10.47
CA GLY A 539 8.32 6.24 -10.44
C GLY A 539 8.02 4.98 -11.25
N SER A 540 7.06 4.18 -10.80
CA SER A 540 6.45 3.15 -11.64
C SER A 540 5.70 3.86 -12.76
N SER A 541 6.36 4.12 -13.89
CA SER A 541 5.68 4.61 -15.09
C SER A 541 4.91 3.46 -15.73
N ARG A 542 3.66 3.75 -16.12
CA ARG A 542 2.92 2.96 -17.12
C ARG A 542 3.75 2.98 -18.40
N ASP A 543 4.36 1.84 -18.75
CA ASP A 543 4.67 1.49 -20.14
C ASP A 543 3.63 0.47 -20.61
#